data_AF-A0A960AK72-F1
#
_entry.id   AF-A0A960AK72-F1
#
_cell.length_a   1.000
_cell.length_b   1.000
_cell.length_c   1.000
_cell.angle_alpha   90.00
_cell.angle_beta   90.00
_cell.angle_gamma   90.00
#
_symmetry.space_group_name_H-M   'P 1'
#
loop_
_entity.id
_entity.type
_entity.pdbx_description
1 polymer ?
#
loop_
_entity_poly.entity_id
_entity_poly.type
_entity_poly.pdbx_seq_one_letter_code
_entity_poly.pdbx_strand_id
1 'polypeptide(L)'
;MYNVDLDWANGTALTNIDRTVREAVDLQLAAHPTQNIQFLELQDALKGHRLCEKNVYPVDQPFGPVYDWESKGAVDSTEWVQSIRALGQVINEAVIWPFKTQESLHPNYWAQLAYQSCLAQAYGDGKTVIGGSCLYGGTGLDKNNRPRMDLVSFASQENPGKVSPAKVRHLKKSRFTKRAVKVRWDAPRGAPAGVQYVYRLKTPKKAWKGWIQAGTSESIVVATPDKGRYRIRVAAKWGTRRGDYRQLSLQGR
;
A
#
# COMPACT_ATOMS: atom_id res chain seq x y z
N MET A 1 -1.98 25.90 -6.87
CA MET A 1 -2.21 24.78 -7.80
C MET A 1 -1.35 23.55 -7.48
N TYR A 2 -0.40 23.62 -6.54
CA TYR A 2 0.61 22.57 -6.35
C TYR A 2 0.14 21.31 -5.57
N ASN A 3 -0.86 21.45 -4.69
CA ASN A 3 -1.24 20.34 -3.80
C ASN A 3 -2.51 19.59 -4.24
N VAL A 4 -3.42 20.21 -4.99
CA VAL A 4 -4.74 19.60 -5.28
C VAL A 4 -4.60 18.33 -6.13
N ASP A 5 -3.74 18.35 -7.15
CA ASP A 5 -3.51 17.19 -8.01
C ASP A 5 -2.73 16.08 -7.28
N LEU A 6 -1.76 16.45 -6.42
CA LEU A 6 -1.02 15.50 -5.60
C LEU A 6 -1.88 14.88 -4.48
N ASP A 7 -2.74 15.69 -3.85
CA ASP A 7 -3.72 15.24 -2.86
C ASP A 7 -4.75 14.31 -3.51
N TRP A 8 -5.19 14.64 -4.73
CA TRP A 8 -6.07 13.76 -5.51
C TRP A 8 -5.35 12.46 -5.91
N ALA A 9 -4.11 12.54 -6.40
CA ALA A 9 -3.34 11.37 -6.80
C ALA A 9 -3.14 10.42 -5.61
N ASN A 10 -2.71 10.93 -4.46
CA ASN A 10 -2.48 10.14 -3.25
C ASN A 10 -3.78 9.62 -2.62
N GLY A 11 -4.76 10.51 -2.43
CA GLY A 11 -6.00 10.20 -1.72
C GLY A 11 -7.04 9.46 -2.56
N THR A 12 -6.95 9.55 -3.90
CA THR A 12 -7.94 8.98 -4.82
C THR A 12 -7.33 8.00 -5.79
N ALA A 13 -6.40 8.44 -6.65
CA ALA A 13 -5.91 7.61 -7.75
C ALA A 13 -5.15 6.37 -7.25
N LEU A 14 -4.11 6.56 -6.42
CA LEU A 14 -3.30 5.49 -5.84
C LEU A 14 -4.16 4.56 -4.97
N THR A 15 -5.03 5.12 -4.14
CA THR A 15 -5.98 4.34 -3.33
C THR A 15 -6.88 3.44 -4.20
N ASN A 16 -7.34 3.93 -5.36
CA ASN A 16 -8.17 3.15 -6.27
C ASN A 16 -7.38 2.08 -7.03
N ILE A 17 -6.14 2.38 -7.45
CA ILE A 17 -5.22 1.44 -8.09
C ILE A 17 -4.89 0.30 -7.11
N ASP A 18 -4.43 0.62 -5.90
CA ASP A 18 -4.09 -0.35 -4.87
C ASP A 18 -5.28 -1.24 -4.51
N ARG A 19 -6.46 -0.64 -4.38
CA ARG A 19 -7.70 -1.40 -4.18
C ARG A 19 -7.95 -2.37 -5.34
N THR A 20 -7.80 -1.94 -6.58
CA THR A 20 -8.08 -2.77 -7.77
C THR A 20 -7.11 -3.94 -7.86
N VAL A 21 -5.81 -3.70 -7.65
CA VAL A 21 -4.80 -4.76 -7.66
C VAL A 21 -5.03 -5.74 -6.50
N ARG A 22 -5.36 -5.24 -5.31
CA ARG A 22 -5.69 -6.10 -4.17
C ARG A 22 -6.92 -6.96 -4.43
N GLU A 23 -7.97 -6.39 -5.03
CA GLU A 23 -9.16 -7.15 -5.42
C GLU A 23 -8.83 -8.25 -6.43
N ALA A 24 -7.91 -8.00 -7.37
CA ALA A 24 -7.42 -9.02 -8.29
C ALA A 24 -6.64 -10.13 -7.56
N VAL A 25 -5.78 -9.77 -6.60
CA VAL A 25 -5.05 -10.74 -5.76
C VAL A 25 -6.01 -11.59 -4.94
N ASP A 26 -7.03 -11.00 -4.33
CA ASP A 26 -8.06 -11.72 -3.58
C ASP A 26 -8.80 -12.75 -4.45
N LEU A 27 -9.12 -12.37 -5.70
CA LEU A 27 -9.74 -13.28 -6.67
C LEU A 27 -8.82 -14.46 -7.01
N GLN A 28 -7.53 -14.20 -7.21
CA GLN A 28 -6.55 -15.26 -7.50
C GLN A 28 -6.34 -16.19 -6.31
N LEU A 29 -6.26 -15.65 -5.09
CA LEU A 29 -6.19 -16.44 -3.85
C LEU A 29 -7.41 -17.36 -3.67
N ALA A 30 -8.59 -16.91 -4.10
CA ALA A 30 -9.81 -17.72 -4.05
C ALA A 30 -9.78 -18.86 -5.09
N ALA A 31 -9.27 -18.59 -6.30
CA ALA A 31 -9.15 -19.58 -7.37
C ALA A 31 -8.01 -20.59 -7.13
N HIS A 32 -6.93 -20.17 -6.48
CA HIS A 32 -5.70 -20.94 -6.30
C HIS A 32 -5.29 -21.03 -4.82
N PRO A 33 -6.07 -21.69 -3.96
CA PRO A 33 -5.90 -21.66 -2.50
C PRO A 33 -4.63 -22.35 -1.98
N THR A 34 -3.91 -23.09 -2.84
CA THR A 34 -2.64 -23.77 -2.53
C THR A 34 -1.42 -22.96 -2.97
N GLN A 35 -1.60 -21.88 -3.74
CA GLN A 35 -0.52 -21.01 -4.16
C GLN A 35 -0.23 -19.93 -3.11
N ASN A 36 1.05 -19.63 -2.91
CA ASN A 36 1.48 -18.54 -2.04
C ASN A 36 1.40 -17.20 -2.78
N ILE A 37 0.20 -16.65 -2.92
CA ILE A 37 -0.04 -15.35 -3.56
C ILE A 37 -0.06 -14.28 -2.47
N GLN A 38 0.81 -13.29 -2.58
CA GLN A 38 0.95 -12.21 -1.61
C GLN A 38 0.75 -10.84 -2.26
N PHE A 39 0.26 -9.87 -1.49
CA PHE A 39 0.17 -8.48 -1.91
C PHE A 39 1.23 -7.65 -1.17
N LEU A 40 1.98 -6.85 -1.92
CA LEU A 40 2.93 -5.87 -1.41
C LEU A 40 2.35 -4.47 -1.63
N GLU A 41 2.02 -3.79 -0.54
CA GLU A 41 1.46 -2.44 -0.56
C GLU A 41 2.60 -1.39 -0.55
N LEU A 42 2.61 -0.51 -1.54
CA LEU A 42 3.66 0.51 -1.73
C LEU A 42 3.19 1.95 -1.53
N GLN A 43 1.89 2.21 -1.32
CA GLN A 43 1.32 3.58 -1.24
C GLN A 43 2.06 4.51 -0.25
N ASP A 44 2.62 3.93 0.81
CA ASP A 44 3.26 4.66 1.92
C ASP A 44 4.78 4.52 1.91
N ALA A 45 5.35 3.80 0.95
CA ALA A 45 6.78 3.51 0.89
C ALA A 45 7.63 4.78 0.73
N LEU A 46 7.13 5.77 -0.01
CA LEU A 46 7.88 7.02 -0.27
C LEU A 46 7.50 8.15 0.70
N LYS A 47 6.67 7.92 1.74
CA LYS A 47 6.35 8.96 2.73
C LYS A 47 7.63 9.51 3.38
N GLY A 48 7.72 10.83 3.49
CA GLY A 48 8.93 11.54 3.88
C GLY A 48 9.82 11.95 2.71
N HIS A 49 9.61 11.37 1.52
CA HIS A 49 10.44 11.54 0.33
C HIS A 49 9.60 11.72 -0.96
N ARG A 50 8.32 12.07 -0.84
CA ARG A 50 7.45 12.31 -1.99
C ARG A 50 7.85 13.61 -2.69
N LEU A 51 7.36 13.76 -3.91
CA LEU A 51 7.47 15.01 -4.65
C LEU A 51 6.98 16.19 -3.80
N CYS A 52 7.84 17.18 -3.61
CA CYS A 52 7.60 18.41 -2.85
C CYS A 52 7.18 18.21 -1.40
N GLU A 53 7.60 17.10 -0.80
CA GLU A 53 7.46 16.87 0.63
C GLU A 53 8.42 17.78 1.42
N LYS A 54 8.03 18.13 2.66
CA LYS A 54 8.85 19.03 3.48
C LYS A 54 10.18 18.39 3.83
N ASN A 55 11.25 19.19 3.82
CA ASN A 55 12.61 18.82 4.21
C ASN A 55 13.32 17.82 3.29
N VAL A 56 12.78 17.60 2.08
CA VAL A 56 13.46 16.89 1.01
C VAL A 56 13.57 17.77 -0.22
N TYR A 57 14.59 17.51 -1.03
CA TYR A 57 14.95 18.35 -2.16
C TYR A 57 15.19 17.50 -3.41
N PRO A 58 14.83 17.98 -4.61
CA PRO A 58 15.31 17.39 -5.84
C PRO A 58 16.84 17.36 -5.87
N VAL A 59 17.43 16.21 -6.23
CA VAL A 59 18.90 16.03 -6.36
C VAL A 59 19.51 17.04 -7.35
N ASP A 60 18.72 17.48 -8.32
CA ASP A 60 19.14 18.41 -9.38
C ASP A 60 18.74 19.87 -9.10
N GLN A 61 18.28 20.20 -7.89
CA GLN A 61 17.88 21.55 -7.56
C GLN A 61 19.12 22.47 -7.53
N PRO A 62 19.17 23.54 -8.35
CA PRO A 62 20.23 24.53 -8.25
C PRO A 62 20.26 25.12 -6.84
N PHE A 63 21.45 25.13 -6.21
CA PHE A 63 21.67 25.59 -4.83
C PHE A 63 20.92 24.78 -3.75
N GLY A 64 20.48 23.57 -4.09
CA GLY A 64 19.92 22.62 -3.12
C GLY A 64 21.00 22.07 -2.18
N PRO A 65 20.60 21.55 -1.00
CA PRO A 65 21.54 20.97 -0.03
C PRO A 65 22.11 19.62 -0.48
N VAL A 66 21.55 19.02 -1.54
CA VAL A 66 22.03 17.78 -2.15
C VAL A 66 22.12 17.99 -3.65
N TYR A 67 23.31 17.74 -4.20
CA TYR A 67 23.66 17.95 -5.62
C TYR A 67 24.10 16.65 -6.31
N ASP A 68 24.30 15.59 -5.52
CA ASP A 68 24.66 14.26 -6.00
C ASP A 68 23.94 13.22 -5.13
N TRP A 69 23.41 12.20 -5.78
CA TRP A 69 22.77 11.06 -5.13
C TRP A 69 23.76 10.26 -4.31
N GLU A 70 25.06 10.29 -4.59
CA GLU A 70 26.08 9.62 -3.76
C GLU A 70 26.52 10.42 -2.52
N SER A 71 26.08 11.69 -2.40
CA SER A 71 26.47 12.54 -1.29
C SER A 71 26.00 11.99 0.05
N LYS A 72 26.80 12.20 1.11
CA LYS A 72 26.43 11.82 2.47
C LYS A 72 25.13 12.50 2.88
N GLY A 73 24.12 11.71 3.27
CA GLY A 73 22.80 12.21 3.66
C GLY A 73 21.84 12.45 2.49
N ALA A 74 22.26 12.21 1.24
CA ALA A 74 21.40 12.34 0.06
C ALA A 74 20.16 11.47 0.16
N VAL A 75 20.30 10.22 0.60
CA VAL A 75 19.16 9.31 0.83
C VAL A 75 18.08 9.90 1.74
N ASP A 76 18.48 10.69 2.75
CA ASP A 76 17.60 11.23 3.78
C ASP A 76 17.01 12.61 3.44
N SER A 77 17.69 13.35 2.57
CA SER A 77 17.34 14.75 2.28
C SER A 77 16.87 14.97 0.83
N THR A 78 16.63 13.89 0.08
CA THR A 78 16.19 13.99 -1.31
C THR A 78 14.78 13.46 -1.52
N GLU A 79 14.11 14.06 -2.49
CA GLU A 79 12.90 13.49 -3.06
C GLU A 79 13.27 12.18 -3.77
N TRP A 80 12.46 11.14 -3.60
CA TRP A 80 12.65 9.84 -4.26
C TRP A 80 11.84 9.71 -5.56
N VAL A 81 11.25 10.82 -6.00
CA VAL A 81 10.54 10.94 -7.27
C VAL A 81 11.39 11.79 -8.21
N GLN A 82 11.47 11.40 -9.49
CA GLN A 82 12.23 12.13 -10.50
C GLN A 82 11.37 13.14 -11.23
N SER A 83 11.68 14.44 -11.11
CA SER A 83 11.13 15.43 -12.03
C SER A 83 11.81 15.31 -13.41
N ILE A 84 11.04 15.34 -14.50
CA ILE A 84 11.60 15.45 -15.85
C ILE A 84 11.41 16.91 -16.29
N ARG A 85 12.51 17.67 -16.28
CA ARG A 85 12.50 19.03 -16.82
C ARG A 85 12.55 18.92 -18.35
N ALA A 86 11.43 19.19 -19.02
CA ALA A 86 11.46 19.37 -20.47
C ALA A 86 12.06 20.74 -20.77
N LEU A 87 13.16 20.75 -21.55
CA LEU A 87 13.85 21.97 -21.98
C LEU A 87 12.83 22.98 -22.53
N GLY A 88 12.89 24.20 -21.98
CA GLY A 88 12.36 25.37 -22.68
C GLY A 88 13.13 25.57 -23.99
N GLN A 89 12.53 26.31 -24.92
CA GLN A 89 13.09 26.55 -26.25
C GLN A 89 14.56 27.03 -26.16
N VAL A 90 15.47 26.30 -26.79
CA VAL A 90 16.87 26.73 -26.94
C VAL A 90 16.93 27.62 -28.17
N ILE A 91 17.29 28.89 -28.00
CA ILE A 91 17.69 29.77 -29.11
C ILE A 91 19.09 30.28 -28.86
N ASN A 92 19.95 30.19 -29.88
CA ASN A 92 21.32 30.70 -29.86
C ASN A 92 22.11 30.31 -28.59
N GLU A 93 22.15 29.02 -28.27
CA GLU A 93 22.89 28.44 -27.13
C GLU A 93 22.42 28.89 -25.73
N ALA A 94 21.38 29.74 -25.66
CA ALA A 94 20.74 30.17 -24.43
C ALA A 94 19.47 29.35 -24.15
N VAL A 95 19.39 28.76 -22.96
CA VAL A 95 18.19 28.10 -22.47
C VAL A 95 17.22 29.16 -21.97
N ILE A 96 16.11 29.37 -22.68
CA ILE A 96 15.08 30.33 -22.26
C ILE A 96 14.18 29.69 -21.21
N TRP A 97 14.21 30.26 -20.01
CA TRP A 97 13.20 30.02 -18.98
C TRP A 97 11.82 30.56 -19.43
N PRO A 98 10.71 29.85 -19.17
CA PRO A 98 10.58 28.77 -18.18
C PRO A 98 10.58 27.35 -18.77
N PHE A 99 11.18 26.41 -18.03
CA PHE A 99 11.00 24.98 -18.29
C PHE A 99 9.53 24.59 -18.10
N LYS A 100 9.05 23.68 -18.96
CA LYS A 100 7.86 22.89 -18.63
C LYS A 100 8.35 21.72 -17.78
N THR A 101 8.24 21.83 -16.46
CA THR A 101 8.46 20.68 -15.59
C THR A 101 7.36 19.66 -15.88
N GLN A 102 7.71 18.57 -16.55
CA GLN A 102 6.84 17.40 -16.55
C GLN A 102 7.17 16.68 -15.26
N GLU A 103 6.30 16.85 -14.27
CA GLU A 103 6.34 16.11 -13.02
C GLU A 103 6.04 14.65 -13.32
N SER A 104 7.08 13.93 -13.72
CA SER A 104 7.02 12.51 -13.92
C SER A 104 6.97 11.86 -12.55
N LEU A 105 5.92 11.11 -12.27
CA LEU A 105 5.77 10.36 -11.02
C LEU A 105 6.68 9.10 -11.01
N HIS A 106 7.87 9.18 -11.63
CA HIS A 106 8.77 8.05 -11.78
C HIS A 106 9.66 7.90 -10.54
N PRO A 107 9.78 6.68 -9.99
CA PRO A 107 10.78 6.34 -8.98
C PRO A 107 12.20 6.65 -9.47
N ASN A 108 12.94 7.49 -8.75
CA ASN A 108 14.36 7.71 -9.04
C ASN A 108 15.23 6.57 -8.44
N TYR A 109 16.56 6.73 -8.49
CA TYR A 109 17.52 5.77 -7.93
C TYR A 109 17.17 5.34 -6.49
N TRP A 110 16.89 6.29 -5.60
CA TRP A 110 16.57 5.99 -4.21
C TRP A 110 15.22 5.29 -4.04
N ALA A 111 14.16 5.70 -4.73
CA ALA A 111 12.89 4.96 -4.68
C ALA A 111 13.02 3.53 -5.21
N GLN A 112 13.81 3.31 -6.27
CA GLN A 112 14.01 1.96 -6.82
C GLN A 112 14.73 1.06 -5.80
N LEU A 113 15.76 1.57 -5.12
CA LEU A 113 16.44 0.85 -4.05
C LEU A 113 15.54 0.65 -2.81
N ALA A 114 14.69 1.61 -2.47
CA ALA A 114 13.69 1.47 -1.41
C ALA A 114 12.71 0.33 -1.72
N TYR A 115 12.17 0.29 -2.94
CA TYR A 115 11.32 -0.82 -3.37
C TYR A 115 12.07 -2.15 -3.38
N GLN A 116 13.33 -2.17 -3.82
CA GLN A 116 14.17 -3.36 -3.75
C GLN A 116 14.39 -3.84 -2.31
N SER A 117 14.52 -2.93 -1.34
CA SER A 117 14.65 -3.26 0.07
C SER A 117 13.41 -3.99 0.60
N CYS A 118 12.22 -3.47 0.34
CA CYS A 118 10.96 -4.12 0.71
C CYS A 118 10.73 -5.44 -0.06
N LEU A 119 11.07 -5.50 -1.35
CA LEU A 119 10.95 -6.72 -2.13
C LEU A 119 11.87 -7.83 -1.59
N ALA A 120 13.10 -7.49 -1.21
CA ALA A 120 14.03 -8.43 -0.59
C ALA A 120 13.52 -8.93 0.76
N GLN A 121 12.86 -8.07 1.55
CA GLN A 121 12.20 -8.49 2.79
C GLN A 121 10.98 -9.40 2.52
N ALA A 122 10.22 -9.11 1.48
CA ALA A 122 9.03 -9.88 1.09
C ALA A 122 9.39 -11.28 0.59
N TYR A 123 10.47 -11.39 -0.20
CA TYR A 123 10.93 -12.67 -0.73
C TYR A 123 11.85 -13.42 0.23
N GLY A 124 12.55 -12.72 1.14
CA GLY A 124 13.45 -13.33 2.11
C GLY A 124 14.51 -14.21 1.45
N ASP A 125 14.54 -15.49 1.84
CA ASP A 125 15.42 -16.53 1.29
C ASP A 125 14.85 -17.23 0.03
N GLY A 126 13.74 -16.71 -0.51
CA GLY A 126 13.03 -17.25 -1.66
C GLY A 126 12.11 -18.44 -1.33
N LYS A 127 12.07 -18.95 -0.09
CA LYS A 127 11.26 -20.12 0.29
C LYS A 127 9.86 -19.74 0.77
N THR A 128 9.73 -18.62 1.47
CA THR A 128 8.43 -18.12 1.96
C THR A 128 8.24 -16.66 1.59
N VAL A 129 7.46 -16.39 0.56
CA VAL A 129 7.04 -15.03 0.22
C VAL A 129 6.02 -14.54 1.24
N ILE A 130 6.23 -13.34 1.78
CA ILE A 130 5.33 -12.67 2.72
C ILE A 130 4.81 -11.35 2.11
N GLY A 131 3.52 -11.08 2.31
CA GLY A 131 2.91 -9.79 1.97
C GLY A 131 2.97 -8.80 3.13
N GLY A 132 2.73 -7.53 2.83
CA GLY A 132 2.76 -6.46 3.84
C GLY A 132 2.72 -5.07 3.25
N SER A 133 2.89 -4.09 4.12
CA SER A 133 3.04 -2.68 3.74
C SER A 133 4.51 -2.31 3.83
N CYS A 134 5.06 -1.80 2.73
CA CYS A 134 6.39 -1.24 2.67
C CYS A 134 6.36 0.18 3.24
N LEU A 135 7.15 0.45 4.27
CA LEU A 135 7.21 1.74 4.94
C LEU A 135 8.66 2.23 5.02
N TYR A 136 8.83 3.55 5.05
CA TYR A 136 10.11 4.16 5.39
C TYR A 136 10.53 3.74 6.82
N GLY A 137 11.70 3.11 6.94
CA GLY A 137 12.22 2.51 8.18
C GLY A 137 13.19 3.40 8.94
N GLY A 138 13.37 4.65 8.50
CA GLY A 138 14.23 5.65 9.13
C GLY A 138 15.45 6.01 8.29
N THR A 139 16.32 6.86 8.85
CA THR A 139 17.42 7.48 8.12
C THR A 139 18.57 6.52 7.80
N GLY A 140 19.28 6.83 6.72
CA GLY A 140 20.46 6.13 6.25
C GLY A 140 20.17 4.89 5.40
N LEU A 141 21.20 4.07 5.24
CA LEU A 141 21.18 2.88 4.40
C LEU A 141 21.15 1.60 5.23
N ASP A 142 20.55 0.55 4.66
CA ASP A 142 20.64 -0.81 5.15
C ASP A 142 22.02 -1.42 4.83
N LYS A 143 22.24 -2.66 5.30
CA LYS A 143 23.50 -3.39 5.08
C LYS A 143 23.87 -3.65 3.61
N ASN A 144 22.94 -3.43 2.68
CA ASN A 144 23.10 -3.64 1.25
C ASN A 144 23.15 -2.30 0.49
N ASN A 145 23.40 -1.18 1.17
CA ASN A 145 23.45 0.17 0.60
C ASN A 145 22.13 0.65 -0.03
N ARG A 146 21.00 0.21 0.50
CA ARG A 146 19.66 0.66 0.08
C ARG A 146 19.02 1.50 1.17
N PRO A 147 18.06 2.38 0.88
CA PRO A 147 17.31 3.06 1.93
C PRO A 147 16.75 2.07 2.94
N ARG A 148 16.79 2.47 4.23
CA ARG A 148 16.21 1.64 5.29
C ARG A 148 14.70 1.64 5.17
N MET A 149 14.16 0.48 4.83
CA MET A 149 12.73 0.26 4.68
C MET A 149 12.29 -0.84 5.63
N ASP A 150 11.05 -0.77 6.09
CA ASP A 150 10.42 -1.80 6.89
C ASP A 150 9.27 -2.42 6.11
N LEU A 151 9.35 -3.73 5.86
CA LEU A 151 8.19 -4.51 5.47
C LEU A 151 7.42 -4.87 6.74
N VAL A 152 6.44 -4.04 7.06
CA VAL A 152 5.48 -4.40 8.09
C VAL A 152 4.55 -5.42 7.47
N SER A 153 4.83 -6.69 7.77
CA SER A 153 3.87 -7.75 7.47
C SER A 153 2.51 -7.30 7.97
N PHE A 154 1.46 -7.67 7.26
CA PHE A 154 0.14 -7.34 7.73
C PHE A 154 -0.13 -7.93 9.17
N ALA A 155 0.71 -8.82 9.68
CA ALA A 155 0.64 -9.28 11.07
C ALA A 155 1.29 -8.37 12.13
N SER A 156 2.18 -7.40 11.81
CA SER A 156 3.27 -6.99 12.72
C SER A 156 3.32 -5.55 13.24
N GLN A 157 2.36 -4.65 12.99
CA GLN A 157 2.42 -3.33 13.64
C GLN A 157 2.17 -3.47 15.15
N GLU A 158 3.16 -3.17 15.99
CA GLU A 158 3.01 -3.26 17.45
C GLU A 158 1.84 -2.39 17.91
N ASN A 159 1.02 -2.96 18.80
CA ASN A 159 -0.12 -2.29 19.38
C ASN A 159 0.34 -1.68 20.71
N PRO A 160 0.75 -0.38 20.76
CA PRO A 160 1.39 0.23 21.92
C PRO A 160 0.55 0.14 23.19
N GLY A 161 -0.78 0.11 23.06
CA GLY A 161 -1.70 -0.02 24.19
C GLY A 161 -2.11 -1.46 24.52
N LYS A 162 -1.70 -2.46 23.73
CA LYS A 162 -2.30 -3.80 23.73
C LYS A 162 -3.83 -3.73 23.71
N VAL A 163 -4.47 -2.76 23.03
CA VAL A 163 -5.93 -2.61 23.05
C VAL A 163 -6.54 -3.29 21.83
N SER A 164 -7.56 -4.12 22.02
CA SER A 164 -8.29 -4.69 20.88
C SER A 164 -9.01 -3.58 20.11
N PRO A 165 -8.86 -3.50 18.78
CA PRO A 165 -9.58 -2.50 17.99
C PRO A 165 -11.08 -2.61 18.18
N ALA A 166 -11.80 -1.49 18.07
CA ALA A 166 -13.25 -1.54 18.08
C ALA A 166 -13.79 -2.21 16.79
N LYS A 167 -15.07 -2.54 16.82
CA LYS A 167 -15.75 -3.23 15.71
C LYS A 167 -15.76 -2.37 14.44
N VAL A 168 -15.48 -2.99 13.28
CA VAL A 168 -15.63 -2.33 11.97
C VAL A 168 -17.05 -1.77 11.80
N ARG A 169 -17.22 -0.74 10.97
CA ARG A 169 -18.50 -0.04 10.78
C ARG A 169 -19.07 -0.32 9.40
N HIS A 170 -20.37 -0.06 9.24
CA HIS A 170 -21.11 -0.10 7.97
C HIS A 170 -20.79 -1.28 7.02
N LEU A 171 -20.71 -2.51 7.56
CA LEU A 171 -20.47 -3.71 6.76
C LEU A 171 -21.62 -3.93 5.75
N LYS A 172 -21.31 -3.77 4.46
CA LYS A 172 -22.26 -3.81 3.34
C LYS A 172 -21.74 -4.74 2.24
N LYS A 173 -22.67 -5.24 1.43
CA LYS A 173 -22.38 -6.05 0.24
C LYS A 173 -22.90 -5.35 -1.01
N SER A 174 -22.17 -5.46 -2.10
CA SER A 174 -22.61 -5.06 -3.43
C SER A 174 -22.25 -6.14 -4.43
N ARG A 175 -23.05 -6.26 -5.50
CA ARG A 175 -22.74 -7.16 -6.59
C ARG A 175 -21.45 -6.70 -7.26
N PHE A 176 -20.51 -7.63 -7.46
CA PHE A 176 -19.26 -7.33 -8.16
C PHE A 176 -19.28 -7.98 -9.55
N THR A 177 -19.41 -9.29 -9.61
CA THR A 177 -19.62 -10.02 -10.88
C THR A 177 -20.84 -10.95 -10.76
N LYS A 178 -21.09 -11.80 -11.77
CA LYS A 178 -22.10 -12.87 -11.64
C LYS A 178 -21.74 -13.90 -10.55
N ARG A 179 -20.45 -14.12 -10.29
CA ARG A 179 -19.92 -15.12 -9.35
C ARG A 179 -19.06 -14.51 -8.24
N ALA A 180 -19.19 -13.22 -7.98
CA ALA A 180 -18.44 -12.55 -6.92
C ALA A 180 -19.24 -11.39 -6.32
N VAL A 181 -19.08 -11.21 -5.02
CA VAL A 181 -19.69 -10.14 -4.24
C VAL A 181 -18.58 -9.31 -3.60
N LYS A 182 -18.66 -8.00 -3.74
CA LYS A 182 -17.79 -7.07 -3.03
C LYS A 182 -18.38 -6.80 -1.66
N VAL A 183 -17.56 -6.90 -0.64
CA VAL A 183 -17.93 -6.60 0.75
C VAL A 183 -17.09 -5.43 1.21
N ARG A 184 -17.73 -4.37 1.68
CA ARG A 184 -17.10 -3.14 2.15
C ARG A 184 -17.49 -2.87 3.60
N TRP A 185 -16.59 -2.28 4.36
CA TRP A 185 -16.80 -1.77 5.71
C TRP A 185 -16.12 -0.40 5.83
N ASP A 186 -16.33 0.25 6.96
CA ASP A 186 -15.58 1.45 7.34
C ASP A 186 -14.74 1.14 8.57
N ALA A 187 -13.64 1.88 8.72
CA ALA A 187 -12.80 1.85 9.90
C ALA A 187 -13.59 2.08 11.20
N PRO A 188 -13.16 1.47 12.32
CA PRO A 188 -13.57 1.88 13.65
C PRO A 188 -13.40 3.40 13.84
N ARG A 189 -14.30 4.05 14.60
CA ARG A 189 -14.11 5.47 14.92
C ARG A 189 -12.81 5.64 15.71
N GLY A 190 -11.96 6.57 15.30
CA GLY A 190 -10.66 6.81 15.93
C GLY A 190 -9.69 5.64 15.75
N ALA A 191 -9.83 4.83 14.70
CA ALA A 191 -8.87 3.77 14.40
C ALA A 191 -7.47 4.38 14.24
N PRO A 192 -6.48 3.95 15.04
CA PRO A 192 -5.12 4.45 14.91
C PRO A 192 -4.51 4.08 13.55
N ALA A 193 -3.51 4.86 13.14
CA ALA A 193 -2.68 4.52 11.99
C ALA A 193 -2.10 3.11 12.20
N GLY A 194 -2.33 2.23 11.22
CA GLY A 194 -1.87 0.84 11.30
C GLY A 194 -2.90 -0.20 11.75
N VAL A 195 -4.15 0.20 11.97
CA VAL A 195 -5.24 -0.79 12.06
C VAL A 195 -5.39 -1.50 10.73
N GLN A 196 -5.48 -2.81 10.81
CA GLN A 196 -5.70 -3.68 9.69
C GLN A 196 -7.02 -4.41 9.82
N TYR A 197 -7.43 -5.08 8.76
CA TYR A 197 -8.66 -5.82 8.68
C TYR A 197 -8.38 -7.27 8.34
N VAL A 198 -9.07 -8.14 9.05
CA VAL A 198 -9.06 -9.57 8.80
C VAL A 198 -10.49 -10.02 8.58
N TYR A 199 -10.66 -11.00 7.71
CA TYR A 199 -11.95 -11.60 7.45
C TYR A 199 -11.87 -13.11 7.49
N ARG A 200 -13.01 -13.76 7.63
CA ARG A 200 -13.11 -15.21 7.40
C ARG A 200 -14.40 -15.54 6.71
N LEU A 201 -14.35 -16.62 5.94
CA LEU A 201 -15.43 -17.05 5.07
C LEU A 201 -15.90 -18.45 5.44
N LYS A 202 -17.21 -18.62 5.56
CA LYS A 202 -17.88 -19.91 5.48
C LYS A 202 -18.56 -20.00 4.13
N THR A 203 -18.30 -21.06 3.37
CA THR A 203 -18.95 -21.31 2.07
C THR A 203 -20.04 -22.37 2.23
N PRO A 204 -20.86 -22.65 1.19
CA PRO A 204 -21.82 -23.75 1.24
C PRO A 204 -21.15 -25.11 1.48
N LYS A 205 -19.95 -25.30 0.89
CA LYS A 205 -19.21 -26.58 0.91
C LYS A 205 -18.16 -26.68 2.02
N LYS A 206 -17.73 -25.55 2.59
CA LYS A 206 -16.66 -25.50 3.60
C LYS A 206 -17.09 -24.74 4.83
N ALA A 207 -16.69 -25.25 5.99
CA ALA A 207 -16.81 -24.53 7.25
C ALA A 207 -15.99 -23.22 7.23
N TRP A 208 -15.95 -22.51 8.36
CA TRP A 208 -15.13 -21.30 8.46
C TRP A 208 -13.68 -21.62 8.10
N LYS A 209 -13.16 -21.02 7.01
CA LYS A 209 -11.71 -20.94 6.79
C LYS A 209 -11.12 -20.03 7.88
N GLY A 210 -9.84 -20.22 8.21
CA GLY A 210 -9.13 -19.36 9.15
C GLY A 210 -9.25 -17.87 8.83
N TRP A 211 -8.76 -17.02 9.72
CA TRP A 211 -8.75 -15.58 9.47
C TRP A 211 -7.75 -15.25 8.38
N ILE A 212 -8.25 -14.64 7.31
CA ILE A 212 -7.52 -14.18 6.13
C ILE A 212 -7.31 -12.68 6.27
N GLN A 213 -6.13 -12.22 5.89
CA GLN A 213 -5.75 -10.82 5.99
C GLN A 213 -6.29 -10.02 4.79
N ALA A 214 -6.98 -8.91 5.04
CA ALA A 214 -7.33 -7.90 4.03
C ALA A 214 -6.37 -6.69 4.03
N GLY A 215 -5.42 -6.66 4.98
CA GLY A 215 -4.49 -5.55 5.20
C GLY A 215 -5.23 -4.30 5.65
N THR A 216 -4.87 -3.15 5.11
CA THR A 216 -5.47 -1.83 5.33
C THR A 216 -6.79 -1.59 4.59
N SER A 217 -7.18 -2.49 3.67
CA SER A 217 -8.31 -2.25 2.76
C SER A 217 -9.64 -2.37 3.49
N GLU A 218 -10.51 -1.41 3.23
CA GLU A 218 -11.89 -1.36 3.71
C GLU A 218 -12.85 -2.23 2.88
N SER A 219 -12.34 -3.01 1.93
CA SER A 219 -13.14 -3.94 1.15
C SER A 219 -12.37 -5.17 0.68
N ILE A 220 -13.12 -6.24 0.43
CA ILE A 220 -12.67 -7.47 -0.23
C ILE A 220 -13.66 -7.88 -1.32
N VAL A 221 -13.20 -8.70 -2.26
CA VAL A 221 -14.05 -9.40 -3.22
C VAL A 221 -14.09 -10.88 -2.86
N VAL A 222 -15.30 -11.40 -2.66
CA VAL A 222 -15.53 -12.81 -2.33
C VAL A 222 -16.16 -13.53 -3.52
N ALA A 223 -15.45 -14.52 -4.05
CA ALA A 223 -15.98 -15.42 -5.04
C ALA A 223 -17.09 -16.30 -4.44
N THR A 224 -18.20 -16.42 -5.18
CA THR A 224 -19.37 -17.26 -4.86
C THR A 224 -19.63 -18.21 -6.04
N PRO A 225 -18.72 -19.18 -6.32
CA PRO A 225 -18.85 -20.07 -7.46
C PRO A 225 -19.96 -21.12 -7.29
N ASP A 226 -20.35 -21.40 -6.05
CA ASP A 226 -21.37 -22.39 -5.71
C ASP A 226 -22.69 -21.72 -5.35
N LYS A 227 -23.79 -22.38 -5.69
CA LYS A 227 -25.09 -22.04 -5.13
C LYS A 227 -25.12 -22.31 -3.63
N GLY A 228 -25.68 -21.38 -2.88
CA GLY A 228 -25.94 -21.57 -1.44
C GLY A 228 -25.55 -20.37 -0.58
N ARG A 229 -25.57 -20.57 0.74
CA ARG A 229 -25.34 -19.49 1.71
C ARG A 229 -23.87 -19.37 2.08
N TYR A 230 -23.29 -18.20 1.83
CA TYR A 230 -21.98 -17.84 2.35
C TYR A 230 -22.15 -16.94 3.58
N ARG A 231 -21.22 -17.01 4.52
CA ARG A 231 -21.15 -16.07 5.65
C ARG A 231 -19.75 -15.50 5.73
N ILE A 232 -19.66 -14.19 5.87
CA ILE A 232 -18.41 -13.46 6.00
C ILE A 232 -18.40 -12.79 7.35
N ARG A 233 -17.28 -12.92 8.07
CA ARG A 233 -16.99 -12.12 9.26
C ARG A 233 -15.81 -11.23 8.96
N VAL A 234 -15.89 -9.98 9.37
CA VAL A 234 -14.80 -8.99 9.23
C VAL A 234 -14.55 -8.37 10.59
N ALA A 235 -13.28 -8.25 10.97
CA ALA A 235 -12.84 -7.62 12.21
C ALA A 235 -11.62 -6.74 11.96
N ALA A 236 -11.48 -5.69 12.77
CA ALA A 236 -10.25 -4.92 12.83
C ALA A 236 -9.22 -5.67 13.69
N LYS A 237 -7.95 -5.55 13.32
CA LYS A 237 -6.78 -6.17 13.96
C LYS A 237 -5.69 -5.12 14.09
N TRP A 238 -5.05 -5.05 15.25
CA TRP A 238 -3.91 -4.16 15.50
C TRP A 238 -2.86 -4.93 16.29
N GLY A 239 -1.70 -5.13 15.66
CA GLY A 239 -0.71 -6.12 16.08
C GLY A 239 -1.32 -7.51 16.17
N THR A 240 -1.12 -8.19 17.30
CA THR A 240 -1.65 -9.54 17.55
C THR A 240 -3.10 -9.56 18.00
N ARG A 241 -3.68 -8.41 18.39
CA ARG A 241 -5.04 -8.34 18.94
C ARG A 241 -6.08 -8.06 17.86
N ARG A 242 -7.20 -8.74 17.97
CA ARG A 242 -8.35 -8.59 17.08
C ARG A 242 -9.56 -8.10 17.85
N GLY A 243 -10.24 -7.13 17.29
CA GLY A 243 -11.53 -6.66 17.77
C GLY A 243 -12.68 -7.61 17.50
N ASP A 244 -13.87 -7.19 17.90
CA ASP A 244 -15.11 -7.88 17.55
C ASP A 244 -15.38 -7.82 16.05
N TYR A 245 -16.05 -8.88 15.55
CA TYR A 245 -16.38 -8.99 14.13
C TYR A 245 -17.79 -8.48 13.83
N ARG A 246 -17.98 -7.87 12.64
CA ARG A 246 -19.29 -7.82 11.98
C ARG A 246 -19.45 -9.02 11.07
N GLN A 247 -20.67 -9.50 10.93
CA GLN A 247 -21.01 -10.61 10.05
C GLN A 247 -22.03 -10.17 9.02
N LEU A 248 -21.92 -10.73 7.82
CA LEU A 248 -22.89 -10.58 6.76
C LEU A 248 -23.07 -11.91 6.02
N SER A 249 -24.30 -12.17 5.57
CA SER A 249 -24.64 -13.37 4.79
C SER A 249 -24.83 -13.03 3.32
N LEU A 250 -24.30 -13.90 2.45
CA LEU A 250 -24.46 -13.83 1.00
C LEU A 250 -25.21 -15.06 0.49
N GLN A 251 -25.87 -14.89 -0.65
CA GLN A 251 -26.44 -15.98 -1.43
C GLN A 251 -25.62 -16.09 -2.71
N GLY A 252 -24.93 -17.22 -2.89
CA GLY A 252 -24.30 -17.57 -4.17
C GLY A 252 -25.37 -17.98 -5.17
N ARG A 253 -25.21 -17.52 -6.42
CA ARG A 253 -26.12 -17.78 -7.54
C ARG A 253 -25.54 -18.81 -8.49
#